data_AF-A0A822IZR2-F1
#
_entry.id   AF-A0A822IZR2-F1
#
_cell.length_a   1.000
_cell.length_b   1.000
_cell.length_c   1.000
_cell.angle_alpha   90.00
_cell.angle_beta   90.00
_cell.angle_gamma   90.00
#
_symmetry.space_group_name_H-M   'P 1'
#
loop_
_entity.id
_entity.type
_entity.pdbx_description
1 polymer ?
#
loop_
_entity_poly.entity_id
_entity_poly.type
_entity_poly.pdbx_seq_one_letter_code
_entity_poly.pdbx_strand_id
1 'polypeptide(L)' 'MMNKMVTLDKVLEETEHLEFDDREYLLNILSKRQIELRRIEISKRVKEALKAYKEGNVKSGKLNELWKDLND' A
#
# COMPACT_ATOMS: atom_id res chain seq x y z
N MET A 1 8.40 28.06 -11.02
CA MET A 1 7.01 27.89 -10.58
C MET A 1 7.05 27.39 -9.14
N MET A 2 6.38 28.07 -8.20
CA MET A 2 6.35 27.63 -6.79
C MET A 2 5.49 26.37 -6.66
N ASN A 3 6.11 25.27 -6.24
CA ASN A 3 5.42 24.04 -5.87
C ASN A 3 4.65 24.32 -4.57
N LYS A 4 3.36 24.67 -4.68
CA LYS A 4 2.52 24.97 -3.51
C LYS A 4 2.27 23.65 -2.79
N MET A 5 2.76 23.53 -1.55
CA MET A 5 2.52 22.35 -0.72
C MET A 5 1.02 22.20 -0.49
N VAL A 6 0.45 21.10 -0.98
CA VAL A 6 -0.96 20.76 -0.78
C VAL A 6 -1.11 20.25 0.65
N THR A 7 -1.93 20.92 1.45
CA THR A 7 -2.28 20.49 2.81
C THR A 7 -3.58 19.68 2.79
N LEU A 8 -3.78 18.84 3.80
CA LEU A 8 -5.02 18.07 3.94
C LEU A 8 -6.23 19.00 4.05
N ASP A 9 -6.14 20.03 4.90
CA ASP A 9 -7.22 21.00 5.12
C ASP A 9 -7.66 21.65 3.81
N LYS A 10 -6.69 22.06 2.97
CA LYS A 10 -7.00 22.63 1.66
C LYS A 10 -7.71 21.62 0.74
N VAL A 11 -7.30 20.36 0.74
CA VAL A 11 -7.96 19.33 -0.09
C VAL A 11 -9.41 19.13 0.37
N LEU A 12 -9.66 19.18 1.68
CA LEU A 12 -11.01 19.06 2.24
C LEU A 12 -11.87 20.26 1.82
N GLU A 13 -11.38 21.48 2.02
CA GLU A 13 -12.06 22.72 1.60
C GLU A 13 -12.43 22.70 0.11
N GLU A 14 -11.49 22.34 -0.76
CA GLU A 14 -11.75 22.28 -2.21
C GLU A 14 -12.72 21.14 -2.58
N THR A 15 -12.71 20.04 -1.83
CA THR A 15 -13.65 18.92 -2.03
C THR A 15 -15.08 19.31 -1.62
N GLU A 16 -15.25 20.19 -0.64
CA GLU A 16 -16.57 20.71 -0.23
C GLU A 16 -17.24 21.54 -1.32
N HIS A 17 -16.48 22.11 -2.26
CA HIS A 17 -17.01 22.84 -3.40
C HIS A 17 -17.55 21.94 -4.53
N LEU A 18 -17.32 20.63 -4.46
CA LEU A 18 -17.87 19.68 -5.43
C LEU A 18 -19.34 19.34 -5.12
N GLU A 19 -20.10 19.07 -6.18
CA GLU A 19 -21.45 18.53 -6.03
C GLU A 19 -21.41 17.16 -5.34
N PHE A 20 -22.55 16.71 -4.81
CA PHE A 20 -22.63 15.45 -4.08
C PHE A 20 -22.14 14.25 -4.93
N ASP A 21 -22.61 14.15 -6.17
CA ASP A 21 -22.24 13.05 -7.07
C ASP A 21 -20.74 13.06 -7.41
N ASP A 22 -20.14 14.24 -7.56
CA ASP A 22 -18.71 14.40 -7.80
C ASP A 22 -17.87 14.00 -6.58
N ARG A 23 -18.35 14.30 -5.36
CA ARG A 23 -17.70 13.84 -4.12
C ARG A 23 -17.76 12.32 -3.97
N GLU A 24 -18.91 11.72 -4.26
CA GLU A 24 -19.07 10.26 -4.27
C GLU A 24 -18.15 9.60 -5.31
N TYR A 25 -18.06 10.20 -6.49
CA TYR A 25 -17.17 9.73 -7.55
C TYR A 25 -15.68 9.86 -7.15
N LEU A 26 -15.30 10.97 -6.52
CA LEU A 26 -13.96 11.17 -5.97
C LEU A 26 -13.59 10.08 -4.97
N LEU A 27 -14.48 9.77 -4.02
CA LEU A 27 -14.28 8.70 -3.04
C LEU A 27 -14.05 7.34 -3.73
N ASN A 28 -14.82 7.03 -4.76
CA ASN A 28 -14.67 5.80 -5.54
C ASN A 28 -13.28 5.71 -6.20
N ILE A 29 -12.84 6.81 -6.83
CA ILE A 29 -11.52 6.89 -7.48
C ILE A 29 -10.41 6.69 -6.45
N LEU A 30 -10.45 7.40 -5.33
CA LEU A 30 -9.42 7.34 -4.29
C LEU A 30 -9.32 5.92 -3.70
N SER A 31 -10.46 5.30 -3.42
CA SER A 31 -10.52 3.91 -2.94
C SER A 31 -9.87 2.93 -3.91
N LYS A 32 -10.21 3.01 -5.20
CA LYS A 32 -9.60 2.17 -6.26
C LYS A 32 -8.10 2.38 -6.35
N ARG A 33 -7.64 3.63 -6.34
CA ARG A 33 -6.20 3.96 -6.39
C ARG A 33 -5.45 3.37 -5.19
N GLN A 34 -6.02 3.44 -3.99
CA GLN A 34 -5.40 2.88 -2.80
C GLN A 34 -5.28 1.35 -2.88
N ILE A 35 -6.30 0.68 -3.43
CA ILE A 35 -6.26 -0.76 -3.68
C ILE A 35 -5.13 -1.11 -4.67
N GLU A 36 -5.01 -0.38 -5.78
CA GLU A 36 -3.94 -0.65 -6.76
C GLU A 36 -2.54 -0.41 -6.18
N LEU A 37 -2.34 0.66 -5.39
CA LEU A 37 -1.08 0.90 -4.70
C LEU A 37 -0.72 -0.26 -3.76
N ARG A 38 -1.69 -0.77 -2.99
CA ARG A 38 -1.48 -1.93 -2.12
C ARG A 38 -1.13 -3.19 -2.92
N ARG A 39 -1.76 -3.41 -4.07
CA ARG A 39 -1.43 -4.55 -4.96
C ARG A 39 -0.02 -4.45 -5.52
N ILE A 40 0.44 -3.25 -5.88
CA ILE A 40 1.82 -3.01 -6.32
C ILE A 40 2.81 -3.35 -5.20
N GLU A 41 2.52 -2.92 -3.97
CA GLU A 41 3.37 -3.22 -2.82
C GLU A 41 3.45 -4.73 -2.54
N ILE A 42 2.31 -5.43 -2.54
CA ILE A 42 2.26 -6.89 -2.39
C ILE A 42 3.08 -7.56 -3.50
N SER A 43 2.90 -7.13 -4.75
CA SER A 43 3.64 -7.67 -5.89
C SER A 43 5.15 -7.47 -5.75
N LYS A 44 5.58 -6.33 -5.22
CA LYS A 44 7.00 -6.07 -4.92
C LYS A 44 7.52 -7.05 -3.85
N ARG A 45 6.81 -7.20 -2.73
CA ARG A 45 7.16 -8.13 -1.65
C ARG A 45 7.23 -9.58 -2.14
N VAL A 46 6.29 -10.00 -3.00
CA VAL A 46 6.29 -11.34 -3.61
C VAL A 46 7.52 -11.55 -4.49
N LYS A 47 7.89 -10.56 -5.32
CA LYS A 47 9.10 -10.65 -6.15
C LYS A 47 10.36 -10.79 -5.30
N GLU A 48 10.45 -10.03 -4.21
CA GLU A 48 11.56 -10.12 -3.24
C GLU A 48 11.62 -11.50 -2.57
N ALA A 49 10.47 -11.99 -2.08
CA ALA A 49 10.38 -13.31 -1.45
C ALA A 49 10.74 -14.45 -2.41
N LEU A 50 10.25 -14.39 -3.66
CA LEU A 50 10.59 -15.38 -4.69
C LEU A 50 12.07 -15.35 -5.06
N LYS A 51 12.68 -14.16 -5.10
CA LYS A 51 14.12 -14.01 -5.33
C LYS A 51 14.91 -14.65 -4.17
N ALA A 52 14.57 -14.32 -2.93
CA ALA A 52 15.21 -14.90 -1.75
C ALA A 52 15.10 -16.43 -1.72
N TYR A 53 13.92 -16.98 -2.06
CA TYR A 53 13.72 -18.41 -2.19
C TYR A 53 14.62 -19.05 -3.25
N LYS A 54 14.68 -18.46 -4.46
CA LYS A 54 15.55 -18.96 -5.54
C LYS A 54 17.02 -18.91 -5.21
N GLU A 55 17.46 -17.90 -4.46
CA GLU A 55 18.85 -17.72 -4.03
C GLU A 55 19.21 -18.57 -2.80
N GLY A 56 18.24 -19.30 -2.22
CA GLY A 56 18.46 -20.05 -0.98
C GLY A 56 18.59 -19.17 0.26
N ASN A 57 18.31 -17.87 0.14
CA ASN A 57 18.27 -16.88 1.22
C ASN A 57 16.96 -17.01 2.03
N VAL A 58 16.64 -18.23 2.43
CA VAL A 58 15.43 -18.59 3.18
C VAL A 58 15.80 -19.44 4.38
N LYS A 59 15.08 -19.24 5.48
CA LYS A 59 15.21 -20.11 6.66
C LYS A 59 14.42 -21.39 6.41
N SER A 60 15.09 -22.52 6.58
CA SER A 60 14.47 -23.85 6.52
C SER A 60 14.81 -24.60 7.81
N GLY A 61 13.89 -25.42 8.30
CA GLY A 61 14.03 -26.08 9.60
C GLY A 61 12.75 -26.81 10.00
N LYS A 62 12.77 -27.44 11.18
CA LYS A 62 11.58 -28.09 11.73
C LYS A 62 10.55 -27.05 12.14
N LEU A 63 9.27 -27.44 12.18
CA LEU A 63 8.16 -26.57 12.57
C LEU A 63 8.45 -25.82 13.88
N ASN A 64 8.94 -26.51 14.90
CA ASN A 64 9.24 -25.91 16.21
C ASN A 64 10.34 -24.83 16.15
N GLU A 65 11.34 -25.00 15.27
CA GLU A 65 12.43 -24.05 15.09
C GLU A 65 11.96 -22.79 14.35
N LEU A 66 11.15 -22.99 13.30
CA LEU A 66 10.53 -21.89 12.55
C LEU A 66 9.48 -21.14 13.40
N TRP A 67 8.73 -21.87 14.23
CA TRP A 67 7.72 -21.29 15.12
C TRP A 67 8.35 -20.43 16.22
N LYS A 68 9.48 -20.88 16.78
CA LYS A 68 10.24 -20.10 17.75
C LYS A 68 10.74 -18.79 17.13
N ASP A 69 11.31 -18.86 15.93
CA ASP A 69 11.84 -17.70 15.21
C ASP A 69 10.80 -16.64 14.84
N LEU A 70 9.53 -17.03 14.64
CA LEU A 70 8.43 -16.11 14.32
C LEU A 70 7.90 -15.34 15.53
N ASN A 71 8.14 -15.83 16.74
CA ASN A 71 7.57 -15.30 17.99
C ASN A 71 8.63 -14.75 18.98
N ASP A 72 9.91 -14.79 18.60
CA ASP A 72 11.02 -14.14 19.31
C ASP A 72 11.20 -12.69 18.80
#